data_AF-A0A940VQM7-F1
#
_entry.id   AF-A0A940VQM7-F1
#
_cell.length_a   1.000
_cell.length_b   1.000
_cell.length_c   1.000
_cell.angle_alpha   90.00
_cell.angle_beta   90.00
_cell.angle_gamma   90.00
#
_symmetry.space_group_name_H-M   'P 1'
#
loop_
_entity.id
_entity.type
_entity.pdbx_description
1 polymer ?
#
loop_
_entity_poly.entity_id
_entity_poly.type
_entity_poly.pdbx_seq_one_letter_code
_entity_poly.pdbx_strand_id
1 'polypeptide(L)'
;MNTRNKRLLGLVVCLLVVLSTSLGFAGPQTPRKLTAEQMAQRALDYQEIQNVMSRHEYYHTLGQNKEELKAIWVTKAPYTETAKFTMNPGSMIGMKSIMYQYGEFHETSNKIELELLSKVRPDIANVPENLGIGQLLLHNLTTGCIEVAGDGKTAKGMWYSPGAMANIDVVTGKPHQVWMWERYAADFVKEDGQWKIWHLLICTDFGGDWPRKSEGEASGVFTSSNEAGGPPPQILAITPKLDVYADNYKEYSPTKVPQNIPRPPEPYYTFSETFSY
;
A
#
# COMPACT_ATOMS: atom_id res chain seq x y z
N MET A 1 24.21 -18.95 -50.45
CA MET A 1 23.52 -18.15 -49.41
C MET A 1 23.87 -18.71 -48.05
N ASN A 2 24.57 -17.91 -47.23
CA ASN A 2 25.32 -18.37 -46.06
C ASN A 2 24.41 -18.67 -44.86
N THR A 3 24.72 -19.72 -44.09
CA THR A 3 23.97 -20.26 -42.94
C THR A 3 23.78 -19.28 -41.77
N ARG A 4 24.39 -18.10 -41.82
CA ARG A 4 24.26 -17.01 -40.84
C ARG A 4 22.89 -16.31 -40.89
N ASN A 5 22.22 -16.30 -42.04
CA ASN A 5 20.91 -15.61 -42.19
C ASN A 5 19.71 -16.44 -41.70
N LYS A 6 19.87 -17.74 -41.45
CA LYS A 6 18.79 -18.59 -40.92
C LYS A 6 18.66 -18.54 -39.40
N ARG A 7 19.70 -18.10 -38.67
CA ARG A 7 19.64 -17.94 -37.20
C ARG A 7 19.06 -16.60 -36.76
N LEU A 8 19.15 -15.55 -37.59
CA LEU A 8 18.52 -14.26 -37.28
C LEU A 8 16.99 -14.29 -37.48
N LEU A 9 16.48 -15.14 -38.37
CA LEU A 9 15.04 -15.32 -38.57
C LEU A 9 14.39 -16.21 -37.49
N GLY A 10 15.19 -17.05 -36.81
CA GLY A 10 14.73 -17.89 -35.70
C GLY A 10 14.75 -17.21 -34.33
N LEU A 11 15.49 -16.10 -34.17
CA LEU A 11 15.56 -15.36 -32.90
C LEU A 11 14.51 -14.23 -32.80
N VAL A 12 13.91 -13.82 -33.91
CA VAL A 12 12.88 -12.75 -33.95
C VAL A 12 11.46 -13.30 -33.77
N VAL A 13 11.27 -14.63 -33.78
CA VAL A 13 9.95 -15.27 -33.63
C VAL A 13 9.62 -15.66 -32.17
N CYS A 14 10.57 -15.57 -31.23
CA CYS A 14 10.32 -15.89 -29.81
C CYS A 14 9.91 -14.70 -28.93
N LEU A 15 9.70 -13.50 -29.49
CA LEU A 15 9.32 -12.29 -28.74
C LEU A 15 7.86 -11.85 -28.96
N LEU A 16 7.01 -12.68 -29.57
CA LEU A 16 5.65 -12.28 -29.98
C LEU A 16 4.50 -13.19 -29.55
N VAL A 17 4.70 -14.16 -28.65
CA VAL A 17 3.60 -15.04 -28.21
C VAL A 17 3.61 -15.30 -26.71
N VAL A 18 3.33 -14.27 -25.92
CA VAL A 18 2.62 -14.41 -24.63
C VAL A 18 1.84 -13.11 -24.39
N LEU A 19 0.63 -12.98 -24.95
CA LEU A 19 -0.36 -11.98 -24.54
C LEU A 19 -1.71 -12.30 -25.19
N SER A 20 -2.24 -13.49 -24.92
CA SER A 20 -3.66 -13.75 -25.07
C SER A 20 -4.02 -14.95 -24.21
N THR A 21 -4.57 -14.69 -23.02
CA THR A 21 -5.78 -15.30 -22.45
C THR A 21 -5.89 -14.90 -20.98
N SER A 22 -6.31 -13.67 -20.71
CA SER A 22 -7.24 -13.46 -19.60
C SER A 22 -8.62 -13.82 -20.13
N LEU A 23 -9.01 -15.09 -20.02
CA LEU A 23 -10.42 -15.47 -20.17
C LEU A 23 -11.16 -15.01 -18.92
N GLY A 24 -11.38 -13.70 -18.84
CA GLY A 24 -12.42 -13.13 -17.98
C GLY A 24 -13.77 -13.40 -18.64
N PHE A 25 -14.70 -13.97 -17.90
CA PHE A 25 -16.10 -14.05 -18.30
C PHE A 25 -16.63 -12.63 -18.52
N ALA A 26 -16.83 -12.24 -19.78
CA ALA A 26 -17.48 -10.97 -20.13
C ALA A 26 -18.70 -11.24 -21.01
N GLY A 27 -19.79 -10.53 -20.70
CA GLY A 27 -20.95 -10.39 -21.58
C GLY A 27 -20.59 -9.69 -22.91
N PRO A 28 -21.59 -9.40 -23.76
CA PRO A 28 -21.38 -9.11 -25.18
C PRO A 28 -20.89 -7.67 -25.40
N GLN A 29 -19.58 -7.45 -25.25
CA GLN A 29 -18.85 -6.30 -25.77
C GLN A 29 -17.63 -6.86 -26.49
N THR A 30 -17.54 -6.72 -27.81
CA THR A 30 -16.36 -7.14 -28.57
C THR A 30 -15.15 -6.37 -28.02
N PRO A 31 -14.10 -7.03 -27.48
CA PRO A 31 -12.97 -6.32 -26.91
C PRO A 31 -12.35 -5.42 -27.99
N ARG A 32 -12.26 -4.12 -27.71
CA ARG A 32 -11.66 -3.15 -28.62
C ARG A 32 -10.21 -3.57 -28.85
N LYS A 33 -9.86 -3.97 -30.08
CA LYS A 33 -8.52 -4.48 -30.40
C LYS A 33 -7.50 -3.35 -30.26
N LEU A 34 -6.60 -3.47 -29.28
CA LEU A 34 -5.51 -2.51 -29.06
C LEU A 34 -4.50 -2.55 -30.21
N THR A 35 -3.91 -1.39 -30.53
CA THR A 35 -2.74 -1.32 -31.43
C THR A 35 -1.51 -1.89 -30.72
N ALA A 36 -0.47 -2.23 -31.49
CA ALA A 36 0.80 -2.70 -30.92
C ALA A 36 1.44 -1.65 -29.98
N GLU A 37 1.33 -0.36 -30.33
CA GLU A 37 1.81 0.75 -29.49
C GLU A 37 1.03 0.83 -28.18
N GLN A 38 -0.29 0.67 -28.21
CA GLN A 38 -1.12 0.65 -27.00
C GLN A 38 -0.79 -0.55 -26.12
N MET A 39 -0.55 -1.72 -26.70
CA MET A 39 -0.12 -2.90 -25.95
C MET A 39 1.26 -2.70 -25.31
N ALA A 40 2.21 -2.11 -26.03
CA ALA A 40 3.55 -1.80 -25.52
C ALA A 40 3.48 -0.77 -24.38
N GLN A 41 2.72 0.31 -24.56
CA GLN A 41 2.52 1.31 -23.52
C GLN A 41 1.88 0.70 -22.27
N ARG A 42 0.89 -0.17 -22.43
CA ARG A 42 0.25 -0.87 -21.32
C ARG A 42 1.21 -1.76 -20.53
N ALA A 43 2.17 -2.40 -21.20
CA ALA A 43 3.21 -3.18 -20.54
C ALA A 43 4.19 -2.29 -19.75
N LEU A 44 4.55 -1.12 -20.30
CA LEU A 44 5.36 -0.13 -19.57
C LEU A 44 4.61 0.41 -18.34
N ASP A 45 3.32 0.72 -18.52
CA ASP A 45 2.46 1.22 -17.44
C ASP A 45 2.37 0.22 -16.28
N TYR A 46 2.24 -1.07 -16.58
CA TYR A 46 2.29 -2.12 -15.55
C TYR A 46 3.57 -2.04 -14.70
N GLN A 47 4.73 -1.89 -15.34
CA GLN A 47 6.01 -1.79 -14.63
C GLN A 47 6.13 -0.47 -13.85
N GLU A 48 5.64 0.63 -14.41
CA GLU A 48 5.64 1.93 -13.74
C GLU A 48 4.77 1.91 -12.48
N ILE A 49 3.59 1.27 -12.53
CA ILE A 49 2.70 1.12 -11.38
C ILE A 49 3.34 0.22 -10.31
N GLN A 50 4.00 -0.88 -10.70
CA GLN A 50 4.78 -1.67 -9.74
C GLN A 50 5.87 -0.83 -9.07
N ASN A 51 6.54 0.04 -9.81
CA ASN A 51 7.54 0.95 -9.25
C ASN A 51 6.91 2.02 -8.35
N VAL A 52 5.66 2.43 -8.57
CA VAL A 52 4.94 3.35 -7.66
C VAL A 52 4.71 2.67 -6.32
N MET A 53 4.19 1.45 -6.30
CA MET A 53 3.99 0.72 -5.04
C MET A 53 5.30 0.29 -4.38
N SER A 54 6.33 -0.02 -5.16
CA SER A 54 7.67 -0.26 -4.59
C SER A 54 8.24 0.99 -3.91
N ARG A 55 7.91 2.19 -4.41
CA ARG A 55 8.28 3.46 -3.76
C ARG A 55 7.46 3.72 -2.51
N HIS A 56 6.16 3.39 -2.51
CA HIS A 56 5.34 3.43 -1.29
C HIS A 56 6.06 2.68 -0.16
N GLU A 57 6.44 1.43 -0.42
CA GLU A 57 7.15 0.63 0.58
C GLU A 57 8.51 1.20 0.96
N TYR A 58 9.30 1.64 -0.02
CA TYR A 58 10.59 2.25 0.24
C TYR A 58 10.50 3.46 1.18
N TYR A 59 9.58 4.38 0.92
CA TYR A 59 9.41 5.55 1.78
C TYR A 59 8.83 5.17 3.14
N HIS A 60 7.87 4.24 3.16
CA HIS A 60 7.23 3.79 4.39
C HIS A 60 8.24 3.12 5.34
N THR A 61 9.11 2.25 4.83
CA THR A 61 10.20 1.64 5.61
C THR A 61 11.18 2.66 6.19
N LEU A 62 11.38 3.79 5.51
CA LEU A 62 12.22 4.89 5.98
C LEU A 62 11.49 5.89 6.88
N GLY A 63 10.19 5.69 7.14
CA GLY A 63 9.37 6.66 7.88
C GLY A 63 9.19 8.00 7.15
N GLN A 64 9.39 8.02 5.83
CA GLN A 64 9.38 9.21 4.98
C GLN A 64 8.01 9.47 4.35
N ASN A 65 6.93 9.27 5.11
CA ASN A 65 5.55 9.33 4.66
C ASN A 65 5.23 10.66 3.93
N LYS A 66 5.73 11.80 4.43
CA LYS A 66 5.51 13.10 3.78
C LYS A 66 6.14 13.20 2.39
N GLU A 67 7.34 12.66 2.22
CA GLU A 67 8.04 12.65 0.93
C GLU A 67 7.40 11.65 -0.04
N GLU A 68 6.90 10.52 0.48
CA GLU A 68 6.07 9.60 -0.27
C GLU A 68 4.85 10.30 -0.89
N LEU A 69 4.06 10.99 -0.07
CA LEU A 69 2.85 11.68 -0.51
C LEU A 69 3.15 12.69 -1.62
N LYS A 70 4.25 13.43 -1.53
CA LYS A 70 4.67 14.36 -2.60
C LYS A 70 5.13 13.64 -3.86
N ALA A 71 5.80 12.50 -3.71
CA ALA A 71 6.43 11.79 -4.81
C ALA A 71 5.43 11.00 -5.66
N ILE A 72 4.50 10.30 -5.01
CA ILE A 72 3.72 9.25 -5.67
C ILE A 72 2.20 9.34 -5.48
N TRP A 73 1.67 10.30 -4.73
CA TRP A 73 0.22 10.53 -4.66
C TRP A 73 -0.23 11.63 -5.61
N VAL A 74 -1.53 11.65 -5.92
CA VAL A 74 -2.16 12.63 -6.81
C VAL A 74 -1.94 14.07 -6.34
N THR A 75 -1.75 14.96 -7.30
CA THR A 75 -1.43 16.38 -7.05
C THR A 75 -2.37 17.35 -7.75
N LYS A 76 -3.28 16.86 -8.59
CA LYS A 76 -4.22 17.70 -9.35
C LYS A 76 -5.67 17.46 -8.96
N ALA A 77 -6.45 18.54 -8.95
CA ALA A 77 -7.90 18.45 -8.88
C ALA A 77 -8.46 17.77 -10.15
N PRO A 78 -9.56 16.98 -10.04
CA PRO A 78 -10.34 16.72 -8.83
C PRO A 78 -9.79 15.57 -7.96
N TYR A 79 -8.70 14.91 -8.37
CA TYR A 79 -8.19 13.72 -7.69
C TYR A 79 -7.71 14.02 -6.28
N THR A 80 -7.07 15.17 -6.04
CA THR A 80 -6.65 15.58 -4.70
C THR A 80 -7.79 15.73 -3.71
N GLU A 81 -9.00 16.07 -4.17
CA GLU A 81 -10.18 16.28 -3.33
C GLU A 81 -10.86 14.95 -2.97
N THR A 82 -10.72 13.96 -3.85
CA THR A 82 -11.39 12.66 -3.75
C THR A 82 -10.46 11.52 -3.32
N ALA A 83 -9.15 11.78 -3.27
CA ALA A 83 -8.16 10.82 -2.81
C ALA A 83 -8.55 10.22 -1.45
N LYS A 84 -8.23 8.95 -1.24
CA LYS A 84 -8.72 8.21 -0.08
C LYS A 84 -7.66 7.25 0.40
N PHE A 85 -7.36 7.28 1.69
CA PHE A 85 -6.56 6.27 2.35
C PHE A 85 -7.44 5.58 3.39
N THR A 86 -7.83 4.34 3.07
CA THR A 86 -8.69 3.48 3.88
C THR A 86 -7.88 2.42 4.62
N MET A 87 -8.21 2.23 5.89
CA MET A 87 -7.77 1.11 6.73
C MET A 87 -8.99 0.41 7.34
N ASN A 88 -8.78 -0.69 8.06
CA ASN A 88 -9.85 -1.46 8.70
C ASN A 88 -10.91 -0.59 9.42
N PRO A 89 -10.56 0.38 10.29
CA PRO A 89 -11.54 1.14 11.07
C PRO A 89 -12.13 2.38 10.38
N GLY A 90 -11.63 2.77 9.20
CA GLY A 90 -12.08 4.00 8.56
C GLY A 90 -11.17 4.54 7.45
N SER A 91 -11.42 5.77 7.04
CA SER A 91 -10.74 6.43 5.91
C SER A 91 -10.35 7.87 6.21
N MET A 92 -9.22 8.28 5.65
CA MET A 92 -8.85 9.68 5.41
C MET A 92 -9.33 10.09 4.02
N ILE A 93 -9.98 11.26 3.89
CA ILE A 93 -10.57 11.77 2.64
C ILE A 93 -9.86 13.06 2.22
N GLY A 94 -9.42 13.07 0.97
CA GLY A 94 -8.67 14.14 0.34
C GLY A 94 -7.20 14.19 0.77
N MET A 95 -6.35 14.68 -0.12
CA MET A 95 -4.90 14.79 0.12
C MET A 95 -4.55 15.68 1.30
N LYS A 96 -5.41 16.64 1.67
CA LYS A 96 -5.20 17.45 2.88
C LYS A 96 -5.26 16.61 4.16
N SER A 97 -6.24 15.73 4.27
CA SER A 97 -6.38 14.86 5.44
C SER A 97 -5.27 13.81 5.46
N ILE A 98 -5.00 13.19 4.31
CA ILE A 98 -3.91 12.20 4.17
C ILE A 98 -2.56 12.81 4.53
N MET A 99 -2.24 14.02 4.02
CA MET A 99 -1.00 14.73 4.37
C MET A 99 -0.86 14.98 5.87
N TYR A 100 -1.93 15.46 6.51
CA TYR A 100 -1.90 15.75 7.93
C TYR A 100 -1.75 14.48 8.78
N GLN A 101 -2.58 13.46 8.53
CA GLN A 101 -2.67 12.28 9.39
C GLN A 101 -1.59 11.24 9.11
N TYR A 102 -1.28 10.96 7.84
CA TYR A 102 -0.27 9.96 7.47
C TYR A 102 1.14 10.56 7.35
N GLY A 103 1.24 11.83 6.93
CA GLY A 103 2.53 12.52 6.74
C GLY A 103 2.99 13.27 8.00
N GLU A 104 2.35 14.40 8.31
CA GLU A 104 2.81 15.36 9.32
C GLU A 104 2.69 14.85 10.76
N PHE A 105 1.62 14.11 11.04
CA PHE A 105 1.43 13.51 12.36
C PHE A 105 2.50 12.46 12.68
N HIS A 106 2.95 11.69 11.69
CA HIS A 106 4.04 10.72 11.87
C HIS A 106 5.37 11.40 12.30
N GLU A 107 5.70 12.54 11.71
CA GLU A 107 6.86 13.34 12.16
C GLU A 107 6.68 13.86 13.59
N THR A 108 5.43 14.20 13.96
CA THR A 108 5.09 14.69 15.30
C THR A 108 5.19 13.58 16.34
N SER A 109 4.67 12.39 16.05
CA SER A 109 4.78 11.22 16.93
C SER A 109 6.24 10.83 17.15
N ASN A 110 7.06 10.79 16.10
CA ASN A 110 8.47 10.41 16.21
C ASN A 110 9.29 11.36 17.11
N LYS A 111 8.94 12.65 17.16
CA LYS A 111 9.56 13.61 18.08
C LYS A 111 9.20 13.32 19.54
N ILE A 112 7.93 13.02 19.80
CA ILE A 112 7.46 12.67 21.15
C ILE A 112 8.08 11.36 21.60
N GLU A 113 8.12 10.35 20.73
CA GLU A 113 8.74 9.04 21.02
C GLU A 113 10.22 9.20 21.34
N LEU A 114 10.98 9.97 20.54
CA LEU A 114 12.40 10.19 20.80
C LEU A 114 12.63 10.89 22.15
N GLU A 115 11.82 11.90 22.49
CA GLU A 115 11.93 12.58 23.78
C GLU A 115 11.70 11.61 24.95
N LEU A 116 10.68 10.75 24.87
CA LEU A 116 10.38 9.75 25.89
C LEU A 116 11.48 8.68 25.96
N LEU A 117 11.90 8.18 24.80
CA LEU A 117 12.90 7.12 24.68
C LEU A 117 14.25 7.55 25.25
N SER A 118 14.70 8.78 24.98
CA SER A 118 15.98 9.31 25.49
C SER A 118 16.06 9.35 27.03
N LYS A 119 14.92 9.37 27.73
CA LYS A 119 14.85 9.35 29.20
C LYS A 119 15.05 7.93 29.76
N VAL A 120 14.64 6.90 29.02
CA VAL A 120 14.76 5.49 29.43
C VAL A 120 15.97 4.78 28.81
N ARG A 121 16.50 5.32 27.72
CA ARG A 121 17.70 4.85 26.99
C ARG A 121 18.70 5.99 26.84
N PRO A 122 19.55 6.25 27.87
CA PRO A 122 20.53 7.35 27.85
C PRO A 122 21.59 7.23 26.75
N ASP A 123 21.74 6.06 26.15
CA ASP A 123 22.58 5.81 24.98
C ASP A 123 22.00 6.37 23.67
N ILE A 124 20.72 6.78 23.67
CA ILE A 124 20.02 7.42 22.56
C ILE A 124 19.90 8.92 22.85
N ALA A 125 20.64 9.74 22.10
CA ALA A 125 20.55 11.19 22.21
C ALA A 125 19.24 11.72 21.60
N ASN A 126 18.63 12.73 22.23
CA ASN A 126 17.48 13.45 21.67
C ASN A 126 17.95 14.50 20.65
N VAL A 127 18.29 14.03 19.45
CA VAL A 127 18.74 14.86 18.32
C VAL A 127 17.97 14.47 17.05
N PRO A 128 17.79 15.38 16.07
CA PRO A 128 16.98 15.11 14.87
C PRO A 128 17.39 13.85 14.09
N GLU A 129 18.66 13.48 14.11
CA GLU A 129 19.22 12.30 13.42
C GLU A 129 18.70 10.98 13.98
N ASN A 130 18.16 10.98 15.20
CA ASN A 130 17.60 9.79 15.86
C ASN A 130 16.06 9.72 15.75
N LEU A 131 15.43 10.57 14.93
CA LEU A 131 13.99 10.45 14.69
C LEU A 131 13.67 9.09 14.02
N GLY A 132 12.73 8.35 14.62
CA GLY A 132 12.38 6.99 14.18
C GLY A 132 13.42 5.92 14.55
N ILE A 133 14.37 6.21 15.45
CA ILE A 133 15.38 5.23 15.86
C ILE A 133 14.75 3.94 16.40
N GLY A 134 15.22 2.81 15.89
CA GLY A 134 14.71 1.49 16.26
C GLY A 134 13.36 1.12 15.64
N GLN A 135 12.76 1.98 14.81
CA GLN A 135 11.62 1.62 13.99
C GLN A 135 12.05 0.76 12.80
N LEU A 136 11.29 -0.29 12.55
CA LEU A 136 11.34 -1.11 11.34
C LEU A 136 9.91 -1.22 10.84
N LEU A 137 9.65 -0.83 9.60
CA LEU A 137 8.31 -0.86 8.98
C LEU A 137 8.41 -1.56 7.63
N LEU A 138 8.36 -2.89 7.62
CA LEU A 138 8.49 -3.68 6.40
C LEU A 138 7.13 -4.22 5.97
N HIS A 139 6.69 -3.90 4.75
CA HIS A 139 5.50 -4.48 4.13
C HIS A 139 5.87 -4.95 2.72
N ASN A 140 6.18 -6.24 2.57
CA ASN A 140 6.68 -6.76 1.30
C ASN A 140 5.51 -7.02 0.34
N LEU A 141 5.31 -6.19 -0.68
CA LEU A 141 4.22 -6.41 -1.63
C LEU A 141 4.51 -7.60 -2.56
N THR A 142 3.67 -8.63 -2.45
CA THR A 142 3.72 -9.86 -3.25
C THR A 142 2.45 -10.02 -4.08
N THR A 143 2.48 -10.96 -5.04
CA THR A 143 1.32 -11.37 -5.85
C THR A 143 0.57 -10.19 -6.50
N GLY A 144 1.31 -9.28 -7.15
CA GLY A 144 0.75 -8.09 -7.77
C GLY A 144 -0.21 -8.40 -8.93
N CYS A 145 -1.50 -8.16 -8.70
CA CYS A 145 -2.56 -8.20 -9.70
C CYS A 145 -2.87 -6.77 -10.15
N ILE A 146 -2.44 -6.38 -11.35
CA ILE A 146 -2.59 -5.02 -11.87
C ILE A 146 -3.37 -5.04 -13.17
N GLU A 147 -4.35 -4.15 -13.28
CA GLU A 147 -5.11 -3.88 -14.49
C GLU A 147 -5.00 -2.40 -14.86
N VAL A 148 -4.43 -2.15 -16.04
CA VAL A 148 -4.39 -0.80 -16.64
C VAL A 148 -5.63 -0.64 -17.51
N ALA A 149 -6.34 0.48 -17.33
CA ALA A 149 -7.53 0.81 -18.09
C ALA A 149 -7.26 0.82 -19.60
N GLY A 150 -8.28 0.46 -20.39
CA GLY A 150 -8.18 0.47 -21.85
C GLY A 150 -7.85 1.84 -22.46
N ASP A 151 -8.21 2.93 -21.78
CA ASP A 151 -7.84 4.30 -22.17
C ASP A 151 -6.44 4.75 -21.71
N GLY A 152 -5.75 3.94 -20.91
CA GLY A 152 -4.41 4.19 -20.39
C GLY A 152 -4.31 5.34 -19.36
N LYS A 153 -5.44 5.81 -18.80
CA LYS A 153 -5.47 6.97 -17.88
C LYS A 153 -5.56 6.59 -16.42
N THR A 154 -6.08 5.41 -16.12
CA THR A 154 -6.20 4.89 -14.76
C THR A 154 -5.73 3.45 -14.70
N ALA A 155 -5.43 2.98 -13.50
CA ALA A 155 -5.15 1.58 -13.26
C ALA A 155 -5.64 1.17 -11.88
N LYS A 156 -5.71 -0.13 -11.67
CA LYS A 156 -6.03 -0.76 -10.40
C LYS A 156 -4.99 -1.81 -10.08
N GLY A 157 -4.61 -1.90 -8.82
CA GLY A 157 -3.67 -2.89 -8.35
C GLY A 157 -4.11 -3.51 -7.03
N MET A 158 -3.71 -4.76 -6.81
CA MET A 158 -3.86 -5.44 -5.54
C MET A 158 -2.62 -6.31 -5.27
N TRP A 159 -2.18 -6.33 -4.02
CA TRP A 159 -1.03 -7.08 -3.52
C TRP A 159 -1.36 -7.73 -2.19
N TYR A 160 -0.60 -8.77 -1.84
CA TYR A 160 -0.57 -9.31 -0.50
C TYR A 160 0.76 -9.00 0.17
N SER A 161 0.73 -8.58 1.43
CA SER A 161 1.88 -8.11 2.18
C SER A 161 2.12 -8.98 3.41
N PRO A 162 3.14 -9.85 3.41
CA PRO A 162 3.77 -10.35 4.62
C PRO A 162 4.76 -9.28 5.12
N GLY A 163 4.40 -8.66 6.23
CA GLY A 163 5.13 -7.57 6.85
C GLY A 163 5.66 -7.88 8.23
N ALA A 164 6.62 -7.07 8.66
CA ALA A 164 7.19 -7.08 10.00
C ALA A 164 7.38 -5.64 10.45
N MET A 165 6.93 -5.34 11.65
CA MET A 165 7.21 -4.07 12.30
C MET A 165 8.02 -4.29 13.57
N ALA A 166 8.91 -3.35 13.87
CA ALA A 166 9.58 -3.29 15.15
C ALA A 166 9.63 -1.84 15.65
N ASN A 167 9.57 -1.68 16.95
CA ASN A 167 9.78 -0.41 17.64
C ASN A 167 10.44 -0.64 19.00
N ILE A 168 10.88 0.44 19.65
CA ILE A 168 11.34 0.39 21.03
C ILE A 168 10.20 0.92 21.91
N ASP A 169 9.80 0.13 22.89
CA ASP A 169 8.81 0.55 23.88
C ASP A 169 9.40 1.71 24.71
N VAL A 170 8.75 2.88 24.66
CA VAL A 170 9.27 4.10 25.29
C VAL A 170 9.17 4.10 26.83
N VAL A 171 8.48 3.12 27.41
CA VAL A 171 8.35 2.97 28.88
C VAL A 171 9.44 2.03 29.40
N THR A 172 9.67 0.91 28.71
CA THR A 172 10.61 -0.13 29.14
C THR A 172 11.99 -0.04 28.48
N GLY A 173 12.12 0.69 27.37
CA GLY A 173 13.33 0.79 26.57
C GLY A 173 13.69 -0.49 25.80
N LYS A 174 12.79 -1.48 25.77
CA LYS A 174 13.00 -2.79 25.14
C LYS A 174 12.43 -2.84 23.73
N PRO A 175 13.05 -3.61 22.81
CA PRO A 175 12.49 -3.82 21.48
C PRO A 175 11.20 -4.64 21.56
N HIS A 176 10.25 -4.26 20.73
CA HIS A 176 9.00 -4.97 20.47
C HIS A 176 8.88 -5.20 18.96
N GLN A 177 8.43 -6.40 18.58
CA GLN A 177 8.38 -6.83 17.19
C GLN A 177 7.04 -7.49 16.94
N VAL A 178 6.41 -7.14 15.83
CA VAL A 178 5.13 -7.71 15.40
C VAL A 178 5.20 -8.13 13.94
N TRP A 179 4.62 -9.29 13.68
CA TRP A 179 4.33 -9.75 12.32
C TRP A 179 3.00 -9.16 11.89
N MET A 180 2.86 -8.77 10.63
CA MET A 180 1.62 -8.19 10.12
C MET A 180 1.32 -8.65 8.69
N TRP A 181 0.11 -9.14 8.47
CA TRP A 181 -0.34 -9.66 7.18
C TRP A 181 -1.49 -8.82 6.66
N GLU A 182 -1.34 -8.31 5.46
CA GLU A 182 -2.26 -7.31 4.91
C GLU A 182 -2.50 -7.49 3.43
N ARG A 183 -3.66 -7.01 2.96
CA ARG A 183 -3.96 -6.85 1.54
C ARG A 183 -3.92 -5.37 1.21
N TYR A 184 -3.14 -5.02 0.20
CA TYR A 184 -3.06 -3.68 -0.33
C TYR A 184 -3.85 -3.64 -1.63
N ALA A 185 -4.72 -2.65 -1.80
CA ALA A 185 -5.38 -2.39 -3.07
C ALA A 185 -5.36 -0.89 -3.36
N ALA A 186 -5.13 -0.53 -4.61
CA ALA A 186 -4.97 0.87 -4.98
C ALA A 186 -5.58 1.19 -6.34
N ASP A 187 -6.12 2.40 -6.41
CA ASP A 187 -6.52 3.06 -7.65
C ASP A 187 -5.44 4.08 -8.03
N PHE A 188 -5.07 4.07 -9.30
CA PHE A 188 -4.05 4.95 -9.85
C PHE A 188 -4.62 5.83 -10.95
N VAL A 189 -4.05 7.02 -11.08
CA VAL A 189 -4.29 7.92 -12.21
C VAL A 189 -2.96 8.37 -12.79
N LYS A 190 -2.94 8.61 -14.11
CA LYS A 190 -1.78 9.13 -14.82
C LYS A 190 -1.86 10.66 -14.91
N GLU A 191 -1.09 11.36 -14.08
CA GLU A 191 -0.94 12.82 -14.11
C GLU A 191 0.31 13.19 -14.90
N ASP A 192 0.17 13.97 -15.98
CA ASP A 192 1.30 14.43 -16.82
C ASP A 192 2.27 13.31 -17.25
N GLY A 193 1.72 12.12 -17.54
CA GLY A 193 2.51 10.96 -17.94
C GLY A 193 3.12 10.16 -16.79
N GLN A 194 2.88 10.54 -15.53
CA GLN A 194 3.34 9.82 -14.34
C GLN A 194 2.18 9.15 -13.61
N TRP A 195 2.35 7.88 -13.25
CA TRP A 195 1.39 7.17 -12.41
C TRP A 195 1.45 7.65 -10.96
N LYS A 196 0.28 7.89 -10.36
CA LYS A 196 0.08 8.37 -8.99
C LYS A 196 -0.99 7.56 -8.27
N ILE A 197 -0.81 7.33 -6.97
CA ILE A 197 -1.82 6.76 -6.07
C ILE A 197 -2.93 7.78 -5.90
N TRP A 198 -4.16 7.35 -6.19
CA TRP A 198 -5.39 8.12 -5.96
C TRP A 198 -6.15 7.59 -4.76
N HIS A 199 -6.41 6.28 -4.71
CA HIS A 199 -6.98 5.61 -3.55
C HIS A 199 -6.06 4.49 -3.08
N LEU A 200 -5.90 4.33 -1.77
CA LEU A 200 -5.20 3.22 -1.15
C LEU A 200 -6.09 2.59 -0.08
N LEU A 201 -6.25 1.28 -0.16
CA LEU A 201 -6.97 0.45 0.80
C LEU A 201 -6.01 -0.58 1.38
N ILE A 202 -5.87 -0.56 2.70
CA ILE A 202 -5.13 -1.55 3.47
C ILE A 202 -6.13 -2.35 4.30
N CYS A 203 -6.19 -3.65 4.04
CA CYS A 203 -6.99 -4.61 4.79
C CYS A 203 -6.07 -5.51 5.61
N THR A 204 -5.95 -5.24 6.90
CA THR A 204 -5.11 -6.01 7.79
C THR A 204 -5.83 -7.30 8.20
N ASP A 205 -5.26 -8.45 7.86
CA ASP A 205 -5.75 -9.78 8.27
C ASP A 205 -5.44 -10.05 9.75
N PHE A 206 -4.20 -9.79 10.16
CA PHE A 206 -3.77 -9.86 11.55
C PHE A 206 -2.45 -9.14 11.74
N GLY A 207 -2.20 -8.66 12.96
CA GLY A 207 -0.85 -8.38 13.43
C GLY A 207 -0.66 -8.74 14.89
N GLY A 208 0.59 -8.97 15.28
CA GLY A 208 1.00 -9.42 16.62
C GLY A 208 1.71 -10.77 16.60
N ASP A 209 1.77 -11.43 17.76
CA ASP A 209 2.35 -12.75 17.91
C ASP A 209 1.55 -13.80 17.12
N TRP A 210 2.25 -14.68 16.40
CA TRP A 210 1.66 -15.84 15.72
C TRP A 210 2.32 -17.16 16.19
N PRO A 211 1.54 -18.17 16.63
CA PRO A 211 0.08 -18.18 16.77
C PRO A 211 -0.43 -17.23 17.87
N ARG A 212 -1.67 -16.73 17.73
CA ARG A 212 -2.32 -15.94 18.80
C ARG A 212 -2.38 -16.74 20.09
N LYS A 213 -2.24 -16.08 21.24
CA LYS A 213 -2.23 -16.75 22.55
C LYS A 213 -3.64 -17.15 22.99
N SER A 214 -4.67 -16.46 22.51
CA SER A 214 -6.07 -16.81 22.79
C SER A 214 -7.07 -16.40 21.68
N GLU A 215 -8.19 -17.11 21.61
CA GLU A 215 -9.34 -16.72 20.78
C GLU A 215 -9.94 -15.41 21.33
N GLY A 216 -10.01 -14.37 20.50
CA GLY A 216 -10.57 -13.07 20.88
C GLY A 216 -9.53 -11.99 21.20
N GLU A 217 -8.23 -12.31 21.24
CA GLU A 217 -7.18 -11.29 21.12
C GLU A 217 -7.38 -10.52 19.83
N ALA A 218 -7.59 -9.20 19.94
CA ALA A 218 -7.62 -8.34 18.76
C ALA A 218 -6.28 -8.40 18.04
N SER A 219 -6.27 -8.23 16.72
CA SER A 219 -5.05 -7.90 16.01
C SER A 219 -4.36 -6.72 16.69
N GLY A 220 -3.09 -6.91 17.06
CA GLY A 220 -2.27 -5.90 17.74
C GLY A 220 -1.98 -4.65 16.91
N VAL A 221 -2.57 -4.54 15.71
CA VAL A 221 -2.38 -3.41 14.79
C VAL A 221 -3.10 -2.16 15.27
N PHE A 222 -4.14 -2.30 16.11
CA PHE A 222 -4.89 -1.15 16.65
C PHE A 222 -5.25 -1.24 18.14
N THR A 223 -4.91 -2.32 18.85
CA THR A 223 -5.15 -2.39 20.29
C THR A 223 -3.97 -1.86 21.09
N SER A 224 -3.94 -0.54 21.25
CA SER A 224 -3.18 0.09 22.34
C SER A 224 -4.01 0.04 23.62
N SER A 225 -3.93 -1.09 24.33
CA SER A 225 -4.24 -1.09 25.75
C SER A 225 -3.22 -1.94 26.48
N ASN A 226 -2.23 -1.23 27.04
CA ASN A 226 -1.52 -1.54 28.28
C ASN A 226 -0.53 -2.70 28.36
N GLU A 227 -0.31 -3.52 27.33
CA GLU A 227 0.79 -4.50 27.37
C GLU A 227 1.51 -4.57 26.04
N ALA A 228 2.71 -3.98 25.99
CA ALA A 228 3.70 -4.00 24.90
C ALA A 228 3.24 -3.44 23.53
N GLY A 229 3.70 -2.23 23.19
CA GLY A 229 3.84 -1.81 21.78
C GLY A 229 2.77 -0.86 21.19
N GLY A 230 1.78 -0.41 21.96
CA GLY A 230 0.84 0.63 21.50
C GLY A 230 1.44 2.06 21.57
N PRO A 231 0.85 3.06 20.87
CA PRO A 231 1.32 4.43 20.96
C PRO A 231 1.25 4.95 22.41
N PRO A 232 2.23 5.72 22.87
CA PRO A 232 2.23 6.33 24.20
C PRO A 232 0.97 7.18 24.45
N PRO A 233 0.48 7.32 25.70
CA PRO A 233 -0.70 8.13 26.01
C PRO A 233 -0.62 9.57 25.49
N GLN A 234 0.57 10.15 25.45
CA GLN A 234 0.83 11.49 24.90
C GLN A 234 0.49 11.57 23.42
N ILE A 235 0.77 10.51 22.65
CA ILE A 235 0.47 10.41 21.22
C ILE A 235 -1.02 10.10 21.03
N LEU A 236 -1.57 9.16 21.80
CA LEU A 236 -3.00 8.82 21.74
C LEU A 236 -3.89 10.04 21.98
N ALA A 237 -3.53 10.91 22.92
CA ALA A 237 -4.29 12.12 23.25
C ALA A 237 -4.37 13.13 22.09
N ILE A 238 -3.41 13.12 21.17
CA ILE A 238 -3.33 14.06 20.03
C ILE A 238 -3.53 13.37 18.68
N THR A 239 -3.82 12.07 18.68
CA THR A 239 -4.00 11.31 17.44
C THR A 239 -5.19 11.86 16.66
N PRO A 240 -5.00 12.23 15.39
CA PRO A 240 -6.09 12.73 14.58
C PRO A 240 -7.15 11.66 14.39
N LYS A 241 -8.42 12.09 14.34
CA LYS A 241 -9.53 11.19 14.05
C LYS A 241 -9.63 10.98 12.54
N LEU A 242 -10.00 9.77 12.16
CA LEU A 242 -10.35 9.45 10.77
C LEU A 242 -11.56 10.30 10.35
N ASP A 243 -11.60 10.70 9.08
CA ASP A 243 -12.70 11.50 8.55
C ASP A 243 -13.99 10.70 8.48
N VAL A 244 -13.86 9.40 8.17
CA VAL A 244 -14.98 8.46 8.11
C VAL A 244 -14.59 7.20 8.89
N TYR A 245 -15.39 6.83 9.88
CA TYR A 245 -15.29 5.52 10.53
C TYR A 245 -16.19 4.52 9.81
N ALA A 246 -15.63 3.36 9.49
CA ALA A 246 -16.34 2.29 8.80
C ALA A 246 -15.69 0.94 9.10
N ASP A 247 -16.48 -0.11 9.07
CA ASP A 247 -16.03 -1.48 9.27
C ASP A 247 -15.60 -2.09 7.93
N ASN A 248 -14.51 -1.56 7.36
CA ASN A 248 -14.12 -1.82 5.96
C ASN A 248 -13.63 -3.25 5.75
N TYR A 249 -13.01 -3.83 6.76
CA TYR A 249 -12.48 -5.18 6.69
C TYR A 249 -12.45 -5.83 8.08
N LYS A 250 -12.91 -7.08 8.14
CA LYS A 250 -12.77 -7.93 9.32
C LYS A 250 -11.47 -8.68 9.26
N GLU A 251 -10.74 -8.70 10.36
CA GLU A 251 -9.54 -9.51 10.52
C GLU A 251 -9.82 -11.02 10.39
N TYR A 252 -8.75 -11.80 10.29
CA TYR A 252 -8.78 -13.25 10.37
C TYR A 252 -9.34 -13.72 11.72
N SER A 253 -10.13 -14.79 11.68
CA SER A 253 -10.59 -15.55 12.83
C SER A 253 -10.70 -17.03 12.43
N PRO A 254 -10.47 -17.98 13.35
CA PRO A 254 -10.67 -19.41 13.07
C PRO A 254 -12.09 -19.76 12.61
N THR A 255 -13.07 -18.90 12.88
CA THR A 255 -14.48 -19.07 12.47
C THR A 255 -14.88 -18.24 11.25
N LYS A 256 -13.96 -17.44 10.69
CA LYS A 256 -14.25 -16.60 9.52
C LYS A 256 -13.97 -17.36 8.22
N VAL A 257 -14.98 -17.43 7.35
CA VAL A 257 -14.81 -17.95 5.99
C VAL A 257 -13.94 -16.98 5.18
N PRO A 258 -12.92 -17.44 4.43
CA PRO A 258 -12.16 -16.60 3.52
C PRO A 258 -13.07 -15.86 2.53
N GLN A 259 -12.86 -14.54 2.39
CA GLN A 259 -13.65 -13.68 1.52
C GLN A 259 -12.78 -13.04 0.44
N ASN A 260 -13.40 -12.78 -0.72
CA ASN A 260 -12.81 -12.05 -1.84
C ASN A 260 -12.86 -10.54 -1.61
N ILE A 261 -12.20 -10.07 -0.54
CA ILE A 261 -12.18 -8.66 -0.12
C ILE A 261 -10.73 -8.25 0.22
N PRO A 262 -10.19 -7.17 -0.38
CA PRO A 262 -10.74 -6.53 -1.57
C PRO A 262 -10.75 -7.52 -2.75
N ARG A 263 -11.71 -7.36 -3.67
CA ARG A 263 -11.72 -8.19 -4.89
C ARG A 263 -10.57 -7.77 -5.81
N PRO A 264 -9.92 -8.68 -6.54
CA PRO A 264 -8.94 -8.34 -7.57
C PRO A 264 -9.51 -7.39 -8.62
N PRO A 265 -8.67 -6.61 -9.32
CA PRO A 265 -9.14 -5.78 -10.41
C PRO A 265 -9.60 -6.63 -11.60
N GLU A 266 -10.67 -6.17 -12.26
CA GLU A 266 -11.26 -6.76 -13.46
C GLU A 266 -10.98 -5.85 -14.66
N PRO A 267 -10.85 -6.37 -15.89
CA PRO A 267 -10.63 -5.54 -17.07
C PRO A 267 -11.70 -4.46 -17.28
N TYR A 268 -11.26 -3.24 -17.58
CA TYR A 268 -12.15 -2.08 -17.77
C TYR A 268 -11.55 -1.08 -18.77
N TYR A 269 -12.39 -0.26 -19.43
CA TYR A 269 -11.90 0.71 -20.42
C TYR A 269 -11.72 2.10 -19.82
N THR A 270 -12.71 2.60 -19.07
CA THR A 270 -12.63 3.86 -18.31
C THR A 270 -12.99 3.67 -16.83
N PHE A 271 -12.48 4.52 -15.94
CA PHE A 271 -12.70 4.36 -14.49
C PHE A 271 -14.19 4.34 -14.08
N SER A 272 -15.06 5.03 -14.81
CA SER A 272 -16.51 5.03 -14.55
C SER A 272 -17.20 3.68 -14.77
N GLU A 273 -16.55 2.72 -15.43
CA GLU A 273 -17.08 1.39 -15.70
C GLU A 273 -16.76 0.38 -14.60
N THR A 274 -15.98 0.78 -13.59
CA THR A 274 -15.46 -0.11 -12.56
C THR A 274 -15.72 0.43 -11.16
N PHE A 275 -15.40 -0.38 -10.15
CA PHE A 275 -15.50 -0.01 -8.76
C PHE A 275 -14.31 0.85 -8.32
N SER A 276 -14.31 1.36 -7.09
CA SER A 276 -13.16 2.02 -6.45
C SER A 276 -12.72 1.19 -5.27
N TYR A 277 -11.42 1.16 -4.99
CA TYR A 277 -10.93 0.73 -3.67
C TYR A 277 -11.17 1.83 -2.64
#